data_AF-A0A443SWP4-F1
#
_entry.id   AF-A0A443SWP4-F1
#
_cell.length_a   1.000
_cell.length_b   1.000
_cell.length_c   1.000
_cell.angle_alpha   90.00
_cell.angle_beta   90.00
_cell.angle_gamma   90.00
#
_symmetry.space_group_name_H-M   'P 1'
#
loop_
_entity.id
_entity.type
_entity.pdbx_description
1 polymer ?
#
loop_
_entity_poly.entity_id
_entity_poly.type
_entity_poly.pdbx_seq_one_letter_code
_entity_poly.pdbx_strand_id
1 'polypeptide(L)'
;MDATSDKVTHVITDEQKIKCNFLVTALSQTPRSLFPGNLTKTILSKAIFISDGSIKASSKNEVTFLRLVPDENISLPVTVLEVGSNVHVSPQNIFVVYCWGLSQSEDSKKDLLPVAKKLFNFTNENSEKPKLLWSCYYNQVFVECNPDCLPHKNMFIVSPPSNELDYDFAISEAKKIFSSMFPNEEFLPRAPDPEEIILDEPQIETSENDRLH
;
A
#
# COMPACT_ATOMS: atom_id res chain seq x y z
N MET A 1 8.60 29.91 13.78
CA MET A 1 7.80 30.29 12.61
C MET A 1 8.50 31.43 11.93
N ASP A 2 9.11 31.17 10.76
CA ASP A 2 9.64 32.22 9.90
C ASP A 2 8.52 32.56 8.91
N ALA A 3 7.88 33.71 9.10
CA ALA A 3 6.60 34.07 8.49
C ALA A 3 6.73 34.57 7.03
N THR A 4 7.82 34.24 6.34
CA THR A 4 8.10 34.71 4.97
C THR A 4 8.32 33.59 3.94
N SER A 5 8.28 32.32 4.33
CA SER A 5 8.48 31.20 3.40
C SER A 5 7.25 30.30 3.35
N ASP A 6 6.58 30.27 2.19
CA ASP A 6 5.51 29.32 1.83
C ASP A 6 6.06 27.88 1.62
N LYS A 7 7.10 27.51 2.39
CA LYS A 7 7.86 26.29 2.25
C LYS A 7 8.20 25.70 3.61
N VAL A 8 8.10 24.39 3.69
CA VAL A 8 8.61 23.58 4.80
C VAL A 8 10.13 23.57 4.74
N THR A 9 10.82 23.89 5.83
CA THR A 9 12.29 23.94 5.88
C THR A 9 12.92 22.83 6.71
N HIS A 10 12.15 22.28 7.66
CA HIS A 10 12.60 21.21 8.54
C HIS A 10 11.41 20.48 9.17
N VAL A 11 11.66 19.26 9.63
CA VAL A 11 10.80 18.50 10.54
C VAL A 11 11.46 18.44 11.91
N ILE A 12 10.64 18.36 12.97
CA ILE A 12 11.12 18.21 14.35
C ILE A 12 10.76 16.81 14.84
N THR A 13 11.76 16.04 15.28
CA THR A 13 11.59 14.69 15.85
C THR A 13 12.42 14.60 17.13
N ASP A 14 11.79 14.28 18.26
CA ASP A 14 12.46 14.17 19.57
C ASP A 14 13.45 15.32 19.85
N GLU A 15 12.97 16.56 19.68
CA GLU A 15 13.72 17.82 19.84
C GLU A 15 14.81 18.10 18.80
N GLN A 16 15.09 17.15 17.89
CA GLN A 16 16.03 17.34 16.78
C GLN A 16 15.36 18.01 15.57
N LYS A 17 16.05 18.97 14.96
CA LYS A 17 15.65 19.60 13.69
C LYS A 17 16.33 18.93 12.51
N ILE A 18 15.54 18.36 11.61
CA ILE A 18 16.01 17.72 10.38
C ILE A 18 15.64 18.63 9.20
N LYS A 19 16.63 19.23 8.55
CA LYS A 19 16.41 20.13 7.39
C LYS A 19 15.98 19.33 6.17
N CYS A 20 15.07 19.89 5.37
CA CYS A 20 14.58 19.26 4.14
C CYS A 20 14.25 20.30 3.07
N ASN A 21 14.48 19.95 1.80
CA ASN A 21 14.04 20.76 0.65
C ASN A 21 12.62 20.41 0.21
N PHE A 22 12.23 19.16 0.40
CA PHE A 22 10.89 18.64 0.14
C PHE A 22 10.44 17.78 1.31
N LEU A 23 9.16 17.84 1.66
CA LEU A 23 8.53 16.98 2.65
C LEU A 23 7.49 16.10 1.95
N VAL A 24 7.71 14.79 1.91
CA VAL A 24 6.71 13.81 1.46
C VAL A 24 6.23 13.05 2.69
N THR A 25 4.92 13.00 2.89
CA THR A 25 4.31 12.42 4.11
C THR A 25 3.01 11.69 3.79
N ALA A 26 2.68 10.67 4.58
CA ALA A 26 1.37 10.02 4.49
C ALA A 26 0.29 10.87 5.16
N LEU A 27 -0.95 10.80 4.66
CA LEU A 27 -2.09 11.49 5.28
C LEU A 27 -2.24 11.15 6.78
N SER A 28 -1.98 9.90 7.17
CA SER A 28 -2.08 9.43 8.56
C SER A 28 -1.04 10.03 9.51
N GLN A 29 0.09 10.51 8.97
CA GLN A 29 1.18 11.12 9.74
C GLN A 29 1.12 12.66 9.69
N THR A 30 0.20 13.21 8.92
CA THR A 30 0.11 14.65 8.69
C THR A 30 -0.85 15.29 9.70
N PRO A 31 -0.48 16.41 10.34
CA PRO A 31 -1.41 17.19 11.16
C PRO A 31 -2.64 17.63 10.36
N ARG A 32 -3.84 17.54 10.96
CA ARG A 32 -5.10 17.94 10.30
C ARG A 32 -5.11 19.40 9.81
N SER A 33 -4.34 20.27 10.46
CA SER A 33 -4.17 21.67 10.04
C SER A 33 -3.47 21.83 8.69
N LEU A 34 -2.80 20.78 8.21
CA LEU A 34 -2.07 20.73 6.95
C LEU A 34 -2.77 19.89 5.89
N PHE A 35 -3.96 19.36 6.19
CA PHE A 35 -4.72 18.57 5.21
C PHE A 35 -5.10 19.44 4.01
N PRO A 36 -5.14 18.87 2.79
CA PRO A 36 -5.75 19.55 1.66
C PRO A 36 -7.21 19.87 1.99
N GLY A 37 -7.80 20.88 1.34
CA GLY A 37 -9.14 21.41 1.64
C GLY A 37 -10.29 20.38 1.61
N ASN A 38 -11.25 20.51 0.69
CA ASN A 38 -12.37 19.56 0.62
C ASN A 38 -11.87 18.19 0.16
N LEU A 39 -11.66 17.29 1.12
CA LEU A 39 -11.27 15.90 0.88
C LEU A 39 -12.51 15.05 0.60
N THR A 40 -12.62 14.54 -0.62
CA THR A 40 -13.61 13.51 -0.93
C THR A 40 -13.17 12.20 -0.30
N LYS A 41 -14.04 11.62 0.52
CA LYS A 41 -13.79 10.35 1.21
C LYS A 41 -14.53 9.23 0.52
N THR A 42 -13.84 8.12 0.30
CA THR A 42 -14.44 6.84 -0.08
C THR A 42 -14.21 5.87 1.04
N ILE A 43 -15.28 5.21 1.51
CA ILE A 43 -15.18 4.20 2.57
C ILE A 43 -15.21 2.83 1.92
N LEU A 44 -14.22 2.02 2.23
CA LEU A 44 -14.12 0.63 1.81
C LEU A 44 -14.48 -0.28 2.98
N SER A 45 -15.26 -1.30 2.69
CA SER A 45 -15.49 -2.39 3.62
C SER A 45 -14.47 -3.48 3.36
N LYS A 46 -13.72 -3.89 4.39
CA LYS A 46 -12.70 -4.93 4.29
C LYS A 46 -12.90 -6.00 5.35
N ALA A 47 -12.58 -7.24 4.98
CA ALA A 47 -12.55 -8.35 5.91
C ALA A 47 -11.38 -9.27 5.62
N ILE A 48 -10.86 -9.89 6.68
CA ILE A 48 -9.85 -10.93 6.63
C ILE A 48 -10.43 -12.15 7.33
N PHE A 49 -10.39 -13.29 6.65
CA PHE A 49 -10.85 -14.57 7.16
C PHE A 49 -9.70 -15.56 7.19
N ILE A 50 -9.65 -16.40 8.21
CA ILE A 50 -8.74 -17.54 8.28
C ILE A 50 -9.59 -18.81 8.33
N SER A 51 -9.32 -19.76 7.44
CA SER A 51 -10.05 -21.03 7.35
C SER A 51 -9.12 -22.25 7.34
N ASP A 52 -9.69 -23.42 7.65
CA ASP A 52 -8.99 -24.73 7.63
C ASP A 52 -9.04 -25.45 6.27
N GLY A 53 -9.61 -24.80 5.25
CA GLY A 53 -9.74 -25.31 3.90
C GLY A 53 -9.91 -24.18 2.90
N SER A 54 -9.73 -24.50 1.62
CA SER A 54 -9.96 -23.57 0.52
C SER A 54 -11.45 -23.35 0.27
N ILE A 55 -11.84 -22.12 -0.07
CA ILE A 55 -13.18 -21.73 -0.51
C ILE A 55 -13.52 -22.29 -1.90
N LYS A 56 -12.52 -22.79 -2.63
CA LYS A 56 -12.66 -23.45 -3.93
C LYS A 56 -11.92 -24.79 -3.90
N ALA A 57 -12.67 -25.88 -3.69
CA ALA A 57 -12.12 -27.22 -3.71
C ALA A 57 -11.36 -27.48 -5.03
N SER A 58 -10.06 -27.70 -4.92
CA SER A 58 -9.15 -28.00 -6.03
C SER A 58 -8.08 -28.97 -5.55
N SER A 59 -7.61 -29.84 -6.46
CA SER A 59 -6.47 -30.73 -6.17
C SER A 59 -5.14 -29.98 -6.09
N LYS A 60 -5.12 -28.70 -6.50
CA LYS A 60 -3.96 -27.81 -6.43
C LYS A 60 -4.28 -26.67 -5.46
N ASN A 61 -3.41 -26.48 -4.46
CA ASN A 61 -3.42 -25.28 -3.61
C ASN A 61 -3.03 -24.07 -4.47
N GLU A 62 -4.01 -23.46 -5.12
CA GLU A 62 -3.84 -22.30 -6.01
C GLU A 62 -4.30 -21.03 -5.31
N VAL A 63 -3.76 -19.89 -5.75
CA VAL A 63 -4.32 -18.58 -5.37
C VAL A 63 -5.67 -18.44 -6.09
N THR A 64 -6.73 -18.19 -5.33
CA THR A 64 -8.07 -17.97 -5.90
C THR A 64 -8.41 -16.49 -5.86
N PHE A 65 -8.71 -15.91 -7.03
CA PHE A 65 -9.21 -14.55 -7.14
C PHE A 65 -10.59 -14.58 -7.79
N LEU A 66 -11.60 -14.01 -7.13
CA LEU A 66 -12.96 -13.94 -7.66
C LEU A 66 -13.65 -12.62 -7.30
N ARG A 67 -14.64 -12.24 -8.10
CA ARG A 67 -15.51 -11.10 -7.85
C ARG A 67 -16.93 -11.60 -7.63
N LEU A 68 -17.45 -11.40 -6.42
CA LEU A 68 -18.85 -11.67 -6.09
C LEU A 68 -19.70 -10.53 -6.61
N VAL A 69 -20.69 -10.87 -7.43
CA VAL A 69 -21.68 -9.92 -7.95
C VAL A 69 -22.79 -9.67 -6.91
N PRO A 70 -23.47 -8.51 -6.97
CA PRO A 70 -24.60 -8.24 -6.10
C PRO A 70 -25.74 -9.26 -6.26
N ASP A 71 -26.43 -9.53 -5.16
CA ASP A 71 -27.69 -10.29 -5.10
C ASP A 71 -28.54 -9.86 -3.90
N GLU A 72 -29.57 -10.64 -3.55
CA GLU A 72 -30.50 -10.33 -2.46
C GLU A 72 -29.82 -10.07 -1.11
N ASN A 73 -28.63 -10.64 -0.88
CA ASN A 73 -27.90 -10.53 0.39
C ASN A 73 -26.62 -9.68 0.29
N ILE A 74 -26.13 -9.40 -0.91
CA ILE A 74 -24.92 -8.62 -1.17
C ILE A 74 -25.30 -7.43 -2.07
N SER A 75 -25.21 -6.22 -1.54
CA SER A 75 -25.67 -5.02 -2.24
C SER A 75 -24.67 -4.46 -3.26
N LEU A 76 -23.36 -4.61 -3.01
CA LEU A 76 -22.28 -4.08 -3.85
C LEU A 76 -21.31 -5.20 -4.23
N PRO A 77 -20.62 -5.10 -5.40
CA PRO A 77 -19.63 -6.09 -5.78
C PRO A 77 -18.50 -6.20 -4.75
N VAL A 78 -18.09 -7.42 -4.43
CA VAL A 78 -17.00 -7.70 -3.48
C VAL A 78 -15.90 -8.49 -4.17
N THR A 79 -14.67 -8.02 -4.05
CA THR A 79 -13.50 -8.76 -4.49
C THR A 79 -13.05 -9.71 -3.38
N VAL A 80 -12.69 -10.93 -3.75
CA VAL A 80 -12.23 -11.99 -2.85
C VAL A 80 -10.90 -12.54 -3.37
N LEU A 81 -9.89 -12.55 -2.50
CA LEU A 81 -8.58 -13.15 -2.74
C LEU A 81 -8.29 -14.17 -1.65
N GLU A 82 -8.17 -15.44 -2.05
CA GLU A 82 -7.68 -16.51 -1.21
C GLU A 82 -6.21 -16.80 -1.51
N VAL A 83 -5.42 -16.88 -0.45
CA VAL A 83 -4.02 -17.30 -0.47
C VAL A 83 -3.76 -18.34 0.62
N GLY A 84 -2.73 -19.15 0.44
CA GLY A 84 -2.36 -20.20 1.39
C GLY A 84 -0.85 -20.40 1.51
N SER A 85 -0.46 -21.59 1.96
CA SER A 85 0.95 -21.95 2.16
C SER A 85 1.78 -21.95 0.86
N ASN A 86 1.15 -22.13 -0.29
CA ASN A 86 1.78 -22.10 -1.62
C ASN A 86 2.49 -20.77 -1.95
N VAL A 87 2.06 -19.67 -1.33
CA VAL A 87 2.66 -18.34 -1.48
C VAL A 87 3.28 -17.83 -0.17
N HIS A 88 3.52 -18.74 0.79
CA HIS A 88 4.15 -18.45 2.08
C HIS A 88 3.42 -17.44 2.98
N VAL A 89 2.08 -17.33 2.85
CA VAL A 89 1.26 -16.42 3.69
C VAL A 89 0.75 -17.10 4.97
N SER A 90 0.65 -18.43 4.97
CA SER A 90 0.08 -19.20 6.08
C SER A 90 0.73 -20.58 6.24
N PRO A 91 0.55 -21.24 7.41
CA PRO A 91 0.89 -22.64 7.58
C PRO A 91 0.11 -23.57 6.64
N GLN A 92 0.58 -24.81 6.53
CA GLN A 92 -0.12 -25.84 5.75
C GLN A 92 -1.56 -26.04 6.25
N ASN A 93 -2.50 -26.22 5.33
CA ASN A 93 -3.93 -26.39 5.59
C ASN A 93 -4.60 -25.21 6.30
N ILE A 94 -3.97 -24.03 6.27
CA ILE A 94 -4.56 -22.77 6.70
C ILE A 94 -4.62 -21.85 5.49
N PHE A 95 -5.77 -21.20 5.29
CA PHE A 95 -6.02 -20.31 4.18
C PHE A 95 -6.40 -18.93 4.71
N VAL A 96 -5.92 -17.88 4.04
CA VAL A 96 -6.27 -16.49 4.34
C VAL A 96 -7.08 -15.95 3.19
N VAL A 97 -8.28 -15.46 3.49
CA VAL A 97 -9.20 -14.89 2.50
C VAL A 97 -9.42 -13.42 2.79
N TYR A 98 -9.00 -12.57 1.87
CA TYR A 98 -9.23 -11.14 1.88
C TYR A 98 -10.49 -10.82 1.09
N CYS A 99 -11.42 -10.08 1.70
CA CYS A 99 -12.58 -9.55 1.00
C CYS A 99 -12.58 -8.03 1.09
N TRP A 100 -12.85 -7.34 -0.02
CA TRP A 100 -12.96 -5.89 -0.03
C TRP A 100 -13.89 -5.35 -1.11
N GLY A 101 -14.45 -4.17 -0.86
CA GLY A 101 -15.29 -3.44 -1.81
C GLY A 101 -15.71 -2.09 -1.25
N LEU A 102 -16.50 -1.34 -2.03
CA LEU A 102 -17.12 -0.10 -1.54
C LEU A 102 -18.05 -0.41 -0.37
N SER A 103 -18.00 0.45 0.66
CA SER A 103 -18.91 0.31 1.79
C SER A 103 -20.27 0.93 1.46
N GLN A 104 -21.34 0.19 1.79
CA GLN A 104 -22.70 0.71 1.71
C GLN A 104 -23.14 1.32 3.04
N SER A 105 -22.74 0.71 4.15
CA SER A 105 -23.29 1.02 5.47
C SER A 105 -22.30 1.67 6.44
N GLU A 106 -21.06 1.91 6.00
CA GLU A 106 -19.93 2.30 6.85
C GLU A 106 -19.65 1.30 7.98
N ASP A 107 -20.18 0.08 7.88
CA ASP A 107 -19.96 -1.05 8.78
C ASP A 107 -19.54 -2.27 7.95
N SER A 108 -18.25 -2.58 7.99
CA SER A 108 -17.68 -3.71 7.23
C SER A 108 -18.27 -5.05 7.62
N LYS A 109 -18.67 -5.23 8.89
CA LYS A 109 -19.26 -6.49 9.32
C LYS A 109 -20.66 -6.64 8.75
N LYS A 110 -21.45 -5.56 8.73
CA LYS A 110 -22.76 -5.56 8.09
C LYS A 110 -22.65 -5.84 6.58
N ASP A 111 -21.69 -5.21 5.91
CA ASP A 111 -21.49 -5.35 4.47
C ASP A 111 -20.94 -6.74 4.07
N LEU A 112 -20.04 -7.34 4.87
CA LEU A 112 -19.27 -8.53 4.46
C LEU A 112 -19.61 -9.81 5.23
N LEU A 113 -20.43 -9.77 6.28
CA LEU A 113 -20.94 -11.00 6.92
C LEU A 113 -21.77 -11.86 5.94
N PRO A 114 -22.61 -11.30 5.06
CA PRO A 114 -23.31 -12.10 4.04
C PRO A 114 -22.35 -12.83 3.09
N VAL A 115 -21.23 -12.18 2.71
CA VAL A 115 -20.15 -12.80 1.92
C VAL A 115 -19.55 -13.97 2.68
N ALA A 116 -19.19 -13.76 3.95
CA ALA A 116 -18.61 -14.81 4.78
C ALA A 116 -19.53 -16.04 4.86
N LYS A 117 -20.84 -15.83 5.10
CA LYS A 117 -21.84 -16.93 5.15
C LYS A 117 -21.97 -17.71 3.83
N LYS A 118 -21.65 -17.10 2.70
CA LYS A 118 -21.59 -17.81 1.41
C LYS A 118 -20.31 -18.63 1.28
N LEU A 119 -19.18 -18.12 1.74
CA LEU A 119 -17.87 -18.76 1.55
C LEU A 119 -17.56 -19.85 2.59
N PHE A 120 -17.98 -19.67 3.84
CA PHE A 120 -17.55 -20.51 4.96
C PHE A 120 -18.68 -21.26 5.64
N ASN A 121 -18.30 -22.34 6.32
CA ASN A 121 -19.14 -23.02 7.27
C ASN A 121 -19.08 -22.32 8.64
N PHE A 122 -20.23 -21.83 9.12
CA PHE A 122 -20.40 -21.24 10.45
C PHE A 122 -20.97 -22.23 11.46
N THR A 123 -21.47 -23.37 11.01
CA THR A 123 -22.06 -24.40 11.85
C THR A 123 -21.10 -25.59 11.97
N ASN A 124 -21.28 -26.44 12.97
CA ASN A 124 -20.52 -27.69 13.07
C ASN A 124 -21.16 -28.82 12.25
N GLU A 125 -21.97 -28.48 11.23
CA GLU A 125 -22.59 -29.48 10.36
C GLU A 125 -21.64 -29.88 9.24
N ASN A 126 -21.84 -31.09 8.69
CA ASN A 126 -21.10 -31.56 7.53
C ASN A 126 -21.44 -30.68 6.32
N SER A 127 -20.55 -29.74 6.01
CA SER A 127 -20.60 -28.85 4.85
C SER A 127 -19.37 -29.07 3.99
N GLU A 128 -19.52 -28.93 2.67
CA GLU A 128 -18.38 -28.88 1.74
C GLU A 128 -17.59 -27.57 1.86
N LYS A 129 -18.13 -26.56 2.55
CA LYS A 129 -17.46 -25.28 2.78
C LYS A 129 -16.40 -25.40 3.87
N PRO A 130 -15.27 -24.70 3.74
CA PRO A 130 -14.24 -24.70 4.77
C PRO A 130 -14.73 -24.03 6.06
N LYS A 131 -14.21 -24.47 7.21
CA LYS A 131 -14.56 -23.92 8.51
C LYS A 131 -13.86 -22.59 8.72
N LEU A 132 -14.62 -21.60 9.19
CA LEU A 132 -14.05 -20.32 9.60
C LEU A 132 -13.38 -20.47 10.98
N LEU A 133 -12.08 -20.19 11.06
CA LEU A 133 -11.30 -20.23 12.29
C LEU A 133 -11.22 -18.85 12.95
N TRP A 134 -11.09 -17.80 12.14
CA TRP A 134 -11.00 -16.43 12.61
C TRP A 134 -11.53 -15.44 11.58
N SER A 135 -12.04 -14.30 12.05
CA SER A 135 -12.49 -13.21 11.20
C SER A 135 -12.18 -11.84 11.80
N CYS A 136 -11.86 -10.88 10.94
CA CYS A 136 -11.76 -9.47 11.26
C CYS A 136 -12.45 -8.65 10.17
N TYR A 137 -13.17 -7.62 10.59
CA TYR A 137 -13.88 -6.69 9.72
C TYR A 137 -13.44 -5.27 10.10
N TYR A 138 -13.08 -4.46 9.11
CA TYR A 138 -12.65 -3.09 9.35
C TYR A 138 -12.91 -2.21 8.12
N ASN A 139 -13.35 -0.98 8.38
CA ASN A 139 -13.52 0.02 7.35
C ASN A 139 -12.19 0.71 7.07
N GLN A 140 -11.87 0.91 5.79
CA GLN A 140 -10.71 1.70 5.36
C GLN A 140 -11.21 2.95 4.67
N VAL A 141 -10.73 4.12 5.09
CA VAL A 141 -11.03 5.39 4.43
C VAL A 141 -9.95 5.65 3.38
N PHE A 142 -10.37 5.75 2.12
CA PHE A 142 -9.57 6.24 1.03
C PHE A 142 -9.87 7.73 0.80
N VAL A 143 -8.80 8.50 0.57
CA VAL A 143 -8.87 9.92 0.25
C VAL A 143 -7.82 10.21 -0.80
N GLU A 144 -8.24 10.64 -1.99
CA GLU A 144 -7.30 11.10 -3.01
C GLU A 144 -6.72 12.45 -2.58
N CYS A 145 -5.41 12.46 -2.32
CA CYS A 145 -4.67 13.65 -1.92
C CYS A 145 -4.15 14.36 -3.17
N ASN A 146 -4.81 15.44 -3.58
CA ASN A 146 -4.32 16.23 -4.71
C ASN A 146 -3.10 17.08 -4.27
N PRO A 147 -1.91 16.88 -4.88
CA PRO A 147 -0.72 17.67 -4.56
C PRO A 147 -0.90 19.18 -4.83
N ASP A 148 -1.81 19.56 -5.74
CA ASP A 148 -2.06 20.98 -6.10
C ASP A 148 -2.86 21.74 -5.03
N CYS A 149 -3.43 21.05 -4.04
CA CYS A 149 -4.30 21.65 -3.01
C CYS A 149 -3.60 21.79 -1.65
N LEU A 150 -2.26 21.73 -1.62
CA LEU A 150 -1.48 21.72 -0.39
C LEU A 150 -1.09 23.12 0.10
N PRO A 151 -0.99 23.32 1.42
CA PRO A 151 -0.69 24.63 2.01
C PRO A 151 0.73 25.13 1.76
N HIS A 152 1.65 24.26 1.31
CA HIS A 152 3.06 24.60 1.07
C HIS A 152 3.55 23.95 -0.23
N LYS A 153 4.27 24.71 -1.05
CA LYS A 153 4.69 24.29 -2.41
C LYS A 153 5.66 23.11 -2.47
N ASN A 154 6.38 22.85 -1.38
CA ASN A 154 7.38 21.78 -1.29
C ASN A 154 6.96 20.68 -0.33
N MET A 155 5.68 20.61 0.01
CA MET A 155 5.08 19.54 0.79
C MET A 155 4.18 18.71 -0.12
N PHE A 156 4.25 17.39 0.02
CA PHE A 156 3.43 16.43 -0.71
C PHE A 156 2.81 15.46 0.28
N ILE A 157 1.50 15.29 0.21
CA ILE A 157 0.76 14.30 1.01
C ILE A 157 0.38 13.17 0.08
N VAL A 158 0.83 11.95 0.36
CA VAL A 158 0.48 10.76 -0.43
C VAL A 158 -0.86 10.19 0.03
N SER A 159 -1.64 9.73 -0.93
CA SER A 159 -2.93 9.09 -0.70
C SER A 159 -2.75 7.77 0.06
N PRO A 160 -3.71 7.39 0.93
CA PRO A 160 -3.74 6.05 1.52
C PRO A 160 -4.02 4.99 0.42
N PRO A 161 -3.84 3.70 0.72
CA PRO A 161 -4.12 2.63 -0.25
C PRO A 161 -5.55 2.71 -0.81
N SER A 162 -5.67 2.62 -2.15
CA SER A 162 -6.94 2.66 -2.88
C SER A 162 -7.64 1.29 -2.89
N ASN A 163 -8.75 1.19 -3.63
CA ASN A 163 -9.51 -0.04 -3.85
C ASN A 163 -9.06 -0.83 -5.10
N GLU A 164 -7.93 -0.45 -5.70
CA GLU A 164 -7.42 -1.08 -6.93
C GLU A 164 -6.86 -2.48 -6.68
N LEU A 165 -6.77 -3.26 -7.75
CA LEU A 165 -6.22 -4.61 -7.73
C LEU A 165 -4.70 -4.62 -7.92
N ASP A 166 -4.19 -3.59 -8.57
CA ASP A 166 -2.78 -3.37 -8.88
C ASP A 166 -2.27 -2.11 -8.15
N TYR A 167 -1.14 -1.59 -8.62
CA TYR A 167 -0.48 -0.43 -8.03
C TYR A 167 -0.46 0.78 -8.98
N ASP A 168 -1.30 0.80 -10.02
CA ASP A 168 -1.24 1.84 -11.06
C ASP A 168 -1.48 3.23 -10.48
N PHE A 169 -2.47 3.41 -9.60
CA PHE A 169 -2.69 4.68 -8.92
C PHE A 169 -1.48 5.12 -8.08
N ALA A 170 -0.91 4.21 -7.27
CA ALA A 170 0.23 4.51 -6.41
C ALA A 170 1.47 4.88 -7.23
N ILE A 171 1.73 4.17 -8.33
CA ILE A 171 2.84 4.45 -9.25
C ILE A 171 2.64 5.80 -9.94
N SER A 172 1.42 6.07 -10.41
CA SER A 172 1.05 7.34 -11.05
C SER A 172 1.21 8.52 -10.09
N GLU A 173 0.73 8.39 -8.84
CA GLU A 173 0.90 9.40 -7.79
C GLU A 173 2.39 9.64 -7.47
N ALA A 174 3.15 8.57 -7.26
CA ALA A 174 4.58 8.65 -6.99
C ALA A 174 5.34 9.35 -8.13
N LYS A 175 5.01 9.03 -9.39
CA LYS A 175 5.60 9.67 -10.57
C LYS A 175 5.26 11.15 -10.64
N LYS A 176 4.01 11.55 -10.39
CA LYS A 176 3.59 12.96 -10.37
C LYS A 176 4.35 13.75 -9.31
N ILE A 177 4.46 13.22 -8.09
CA ILE A 177 5.21 13.85 -6.99
C ILE A 177 6.69 13.95 -7.35
N PHE A 178 7.29 12.87 -7.87
CA PHE A 178 8.69 12.85 -8.29
C PHE A 178 8.98 13.90 -9.36
N SER A 179 8.21 13.93 -10.46
CA SER A 179 8.40 14.90 -11.54
C SER A 179 8.17 16.35 -11.08
N SER A 180 7.40 16.57 -10.01
CA SER A 180 7.24 17.90 -9.41
C SER A 180 8.47 18.34 -8.61
N MET A 181 9.16 17.40 -7.97
CA MET A 181 10.41 17.66 -7.24
C MET A 181 11.62 17.74 -8.18
N PHE A 182 11.64 16.92 -9.23
CA PHE A 182 12.77 16.68 -10.12
C PHE A 182 12.32 16.65 -11.59
N PRO A 183 11.99 17.81 -12.20
CA PRO A 183 11.35 17.86 -13.52
C PRO A 183 12.23 17.36 -14.68
N ASN A 184 13.55 17.34 -14.50
CA ASN A 184 14.51 16.92 -15.52
C ASN A 184 15.09 15.52 -15.27
N GLU A 185 14.66 14.84 -14.20
CA GLU A 185 15.15 13.51 -13.84
C GLU A 185 14.19 12.42 -14.34
N GLU A 186 14.74 11.27 -14.69
CA GLU A 186 13.96 10.10 -15.06
C GLU A 186 13.34 9.45 -13.80
N PHE A 187 12.08 9.01 -13.91
CA PHE A 187 11.41 8.31 -12.82
C PHE A 187 11.77 6.82 -12.83
N LEU A 188 12.47 6.37 -11.78
CA LEU A 188 12.96 4.99 -11.61
C LEU A 188 13.84 4.52 -12.79
N PRO A 189 14.97 5.22 -13.06
CA PRO A 189 15.92 4.76 -14.06
C PRO A 189 16.50 3.41 -13.65
N ARG A 190 16.95 2.63 -14.64
CA ARG A 190 17.66 1.37 -14.37
C ARG A 190 18.90 1.69 -13.52
N ALA A 191 19.10 0.94 -12.43
CA ALA A 191 20.37 1.00 -11.72
C ALA A 191 21.49 0.50 -12.68
N PRO A 192 22.61 1.22 -12.81
CA PRO A 192 23.74 0.74 -13.61
C PRO A 192 24.19 -0.62 -13.08
N ASP A 193 24.57 -1.53 -13.99
CA ASP A 193 25.01 -2.85 -13.57
C ASP A 193 26.30 -2.71 -12.75
N PRO A 194 26.53 -3.53 -11.70
CA PRO A 194 27.74 -3.41 -10.86
C PRO A 194 29.06 -3.48 -11.64
N GLU A 195 29.05 -4.16 -12.78
CA GLU A 195 30.19 -4.29 -13.69
C GLU A 195 30.46 -3.02 -14.53
N GLU A 196 29.50 -2.10 -14.61
CA GLU A 196 29.63 -0.81 -15.31
C GLU A 196 30.18 0.30 -14.39
N ILE A 197 30.30 0.03 -13.08
CA ILE A 197 30.83 0.99 -12.10
C ILE A 197 32.37 0.98 -12.18
N ILE A 198 32.94 1.95 -12.88
CA ILE A 198 34.40 2.18 -12.87
C ILE A 198 34.78 2.70 -11.48
N LEU A 199 35.43 1.87 -10.68
CA LEU A 199 36.07 2.30 -9.44
C LEU A 199 37.45 2.85 -9.84
N ASP A 200 37.65 4.17 -9.71
CA ASP A 200 38.98 4.75 -9.86
C ASP A 200 39.90 4.15 -8.79
N GLU A 201 40.79 3.23 -9.20
CA GLU A 201 41.85 2.74 -8.32
C GLU A 201 42.75 3.93 -7.95
N PRO A 202 43.05 4.16 -6.66
CA PRO A 202 43.94 5.25 -6.27
C PRO A 202 45.32 4.98 -6.88
N GLN A 203 45.77 5.88 -7.76
CA GLN A 203 47.11 5.81 -8.34
C GLN A 203 48.15 5.91 -7.21
N ILE A 204 48.81 4.79 -6.92
CA ILE A 204 50.00 4.77 -6.08
C ILE A 204 51.12 5.35 -6.97
N GLU A 205 51.46 6.62 -6.75
CA GLU A 205 52.68 7.21 -7.30
C GLU A 205 53.90 6.48 -6.72
N THR A 206 54.44 5.51 -7.45
CA THR A 206 55.77 4.97 -7.18
C THR A 206 56.81 6.03 -7.56
N SER A 207 57.36 6.68 -6.55
CA SER A 207 58.55 7.51 -6.66
C SER A 207 59.79 6.62 -6.81
N GLU A 208 60.10 6.22 -8.05
CA GLU A 208 61.43 5.71 -8.41
C GLU A 208 62.15 6.80 -9.20
N ASN A 209 63.06 7.52 -8.54
CA ASN A 209 64.17 8.12 -9.25
C ASN A 209 65.46 7.65 -8.58
N ASP A 210 66.06 6.69 -9.28
CA ASP A 210 67.28 5.99 -8.97
C ASP A 210 68.49 6.92 -8.81
N ARG A 211 69.37 6.50 -7.89
CA ARG A 211 70.79 6.85 -7.94
C ARG A 211 71.40 6.26 -9.22
N LEU A 212 72.12 7.07 -9.99
CA LEU A 212 73.52 6.84 -10.43
C LEU A 212 73.86 7.76 -11.62
N HIS A 213 74.61 8.84 -11.35
CA HIS A 213 75.92 9.09 -11.96
C HIS A 213 76.67 10.16 -11.17
#